data_AF-X6CPN0-F1
#
_entry.id   AF-X6CPN0-F1
#
_cell.length_a   1.000
_cell.length_b   1.000
_cell.length_c   1.000
_cell.angle_alpha   90.00
_cell.angle_beta   90.00
_cell.angle_gamma   90.00
#
_symmetry.space_group_name_H-M   'P 1'
#
loop_
_entity.id
_entity.type
_entity.pdbx_description
1 polymer ?
#
loop_
_entity_poly.entity_id
_entity_poly.type
_entity_poly.pdbx_seq_one_letter_code
_entity_poly.pdbx_strand_id
1 'polypeptide(L)'
;MKAPVCQARTVERSPMTKAPGSPRKERPRFPTAELKRQLSYFDATAPDRTTFRGVAYRFAERAANLAPAIADKAERYFRRDGPNAITWHQHSNHMLSSQSCCLNFLMPLAEDPTRLSAMVGYALDIDPPEMLEVERGPDGEPWYIGFEWVGTRDYLNEVRGKGNLQRGANCTSADAFMRFKTPSGIEGLLVEWKYTESYGAPLRDGSRIKGGDAAPSGGHVTRRARYKDLMFAPNGPLRTDPNLSIDDFFYEPFYQLLRQQMLAHQMEKNGDADIVRVLHISPSGNRKLHAVTSPKFAKLGAIDAFEFFRSLLAKPDRFVSCTTEVLFGNLLAEAPAGDKWAAYIKERYAFVTDGISI
;
A
#
# COMPACT_ATOMS: atom_id res chain seq x y z
N MET A 1 78.59 17.53 24.54
CA MET A 1 78.08 18.92 24.45
C MET A 1 76.59 18.85 24.18
N LYS A 2 75.78 19.56 24.98
CA LYS A 2 74.31 19.56 24.94
C LYS A 2 73.77 20.44 23.79
N ALA A 3 72.56 20.09 23.34
CA ALA A 3 71.79 20.56 22.19
C ALA A 3 71.61 22.09 22.01
N PRO A 4 71.02 22.50 20.88
CA PRO A 4 70.01 23.54 20.89
C PRO A 4 68.63 23.06 20.42
N VAL A 5 67.63 23.50 21.18
CA VAL A 5 66.20 23.29 21.07
C VAL A 5 65.63 24.25 20.03
N CYS A 6 64.78 23.75 19.12
CA CYS A 6 64.02 24.58 18.18
C CYS A 6 62.64 24.91 18.79
N GLN A 7 62.35 26.19 18.99
CA GLN A 7 61.10 26.70 19.55
C GLN A 7 59.96 26.65 18.53
N ALA A 8 58.84 26.05 18.92
CA ALA A 8 57.59 26.06 18.15
C ALA A 8 56.86 27.40 18.33
N ARG A 9 56.45 28.02 17.21
CA ARG A 9 55.56 29.19 17.20
C ARG A 9 54.10 28.73 17.33
N THR A 10 53.44 29.17 18.39
CA THR A 10 52.00 29.05 18.62
C THR A 10 51.26 30.00 17.68
N VAL A 11 50.34 29.50 16.87
CA VAL A 11 49.40 30.31 16.09
C VAL A 11 48.10 30.39 16.89
N GLU A 12 47.79 31.58 17.42
CA GLU A 12 46.51 31.88 18.04
C GLU A 12 45.38 31.82 17.00
N ARG A 13 44.36 31.00 17.24
CA ARG A 13 43.12 31.00 16.45
C ARG A 13 42.11 31.95 17.09
N SER A 14 41.77 33.03 16.41
CA SER A 14 40.60 33.85 16.74
C SER A 14 39.32 33.03 16.63
N PRO A 15 38.30 33.25 17.49
CA PRO A 15 37.02 32.57 17.37
C PRO A 15 36.20 33.18 16.23
N MET A 16 35.98 32.42 15.16
CA MET A 16 34.95 32.73 14.17
C MET A 16 33.58 32.60 14.83
N THR A 17 32.91 33.73 15.01
CA THR A 17 31.48 33.81 15.30
C THR A 17 30.68 33.19 14.15
N LYS A 18 29.92 32.14 14.42
CA LYS A 18 28.95 31.56 13.47
C LYS A 18 27.85 32.60 13.23
N ALA A 19 27.71 33.06 11.99
CA ALA A 19 26.53 33.79 11.55
C ALA A 19 25.28 32.89 11.73
N PRO A 20 24.14 33.43 12.19
CA PRO A 20 22.92 32.66 12.35
C PRO A 20 22.44 32.19 10.98
N GLY A 21 22.37 30.87 10.79
CA GLY A 21 21.85 30.26 9.57
C GLY A 21 20.40 30.69 9.35
N SER A 22 20.11 31.18 8.16
CA SER A 22 18.74 31.36 7.67
C SER A 22 17.91 30.10 7.97
N PRO A 23 16.67 30.22 8.48
CA PRO A 23 15.84 29.05 8.73
C PRO A 23 15.67 28.29 7.42
N ARG A 24 16.22 27.07 7.34
CA ARG A 24 15.89 26.13 6.27
C ARG A 24 14.38 25.99 6.30
N LYS A 25 13.67 26.56 5.32
CA LYS A 25 12.23 26.30 5.14
C LYS A 25 12.07 24.78 5.05
N GLU A 26 11.46 24.19 6.07
CA GLU A 26 11.19 22.76 6.11
C GLU A 26 10.32 22.44 4.89
N ARG A 27 10.75 21.50 4.05
CA ARG A 27 9.94 21.09 2.89
C ARG A 27 8.61 20.56 3.41
N PRO A 28 7.46 20.95 2.82
CA PRO A 28 6.16 20.48 3.27
C PRO A 28 6.13 18.95 3.22
N ARG A 29 5.51 18.34 4.24
CA ARG A 29 5.29 16.89 4.28
C ARG A 29 4.45 16.47 3.06
N PHE A 30 4.72 15.28 2.53
CA PHE A 30 4.05 14.78 1.32
C PHE A 30 2.52 14.87 1.39
N PRO A 31 1.82 14.40 2.44
CA PRO A 31 0.36 14.54 2.52
C PRO A 31 -0.14 16.00 2.47
N THR A 32 0.63 16.93 3.04
CA THR A 32 0.28 18.36 3.02
C THR A 32 0.50 18.98 1.64
N ALA A 33 1.58 18.61 0.96
CA ALA A 33 1.83 19.06 -0.40
C ALA A 33 0.77 18.49 -1.35
N GLU A 34 0.42 17.21 -1.17
CA GLU A 34 -0.55 16.53 -2.01
C GLU A 34 -1.97 17.06 -1.81
N LEU A 35 -2.38 17.37 -0.58
CA LEU A 35 -3.68 18.01 -0.34
C LEU A 35 -3.81 19.33 -1.10
N LYS A 36 -2.74 20.14 -1.13
CA LYS A 36 -2.73 21.40 -1.86
C LYS A 36 -2.85 21.17 -3.37
N ARG A 37 -2.16 20.18 -3.91
CA ARG A 37 -2.25 19.80 -5.34
C ARG A 37 -3.65 19.35 -5.71
N GLN A 38 -4.25 18.45 -4.92
CA GLN A 38 -5.63 18.01 -5.15
C GLN A 38 -6.60 19.19 -5.08
N LEU A 39 -6.47 20.09 -4.11
CA LEU A 39 -7.29 21.30 -4.04
C LEU A 39 -7.14 22.15 -5.30
N SER A 40 -5.91 22.45 -5.71
CA SER A 40 -5.66 23.24 -6.94
C SER A 40 -6.23 22.57 -8.19
N TYR A 41 -6.07 21.25 -8.34
CA TYR A 41 -6.65 20.50 -9.44
C TYR A 41 -8.17 20.63 -9.46
N PHE A 42 -8.84 20.41 -8.33
CA PHE A 42 -10.30 20.46 -8.27
C PHE A 42 -10.85 21.89 -8.30
N ASP A 43 -10.12 22.91 -7.84
CA ASP A 43 -10.51 24.31 -8.01
C ASP A 43 -10.47 24.72 -9.49
N ALA A 44 -9.54 24.18 -10.27
CA ALA A 44 -9.45 24.44 -11.71
C ALA A 44 -10.45 23.64 -12.54
N THR A 45 -10.67 22.36 -12.21
CA THR A 45 -11.45 21.42 -13.04
C THR A 45 -12.89 21.24 -12.59
N ALA A 46 -13.19 21.53 -11.32
CA ALA A 46 -14.52 21.40 -10.73
C ALA A 46 -14.75 22.47 -9.63
N PRO A 47 -14.73 23.78 -9.98
CA PRO A 47 -14.89 24.87 -9.02
C PRO A 47 -16.23 24.79 -8.27
N ASP A 48 -17.28 24.32 -8.93
CA ASP A 48 -18.65 24.22 -8.38
C ASP A 48 -18.93 22.87 -7.69
N ARG A 49 -17.89 22.12 -7.30
CA ARG A 49 -18.03 20.81 -6.65
C ARG A 49 -18.84 20.89 -5.36
N THR A 50 -19.76 19.95 -5.18
CA THR A 50 -20.49 19.82 -3.92
C THR A 50 -19.60 19.20 -2.84
N THR A 51 -19.51 19.87 -1.69
CA THR A 51 -18.64 19.45 -0.58
C THR A 51 -19.43 18.87 0.59
N PHE A 52 -18.84 17.91 1.30
CA PHE A 52 -19.41 17.35 2.51
C PHE A 52 -19.25 18.33 3.66
N ARG A 53 -20.37 18.91 4.12
CA ARG A 53 -20.42 19.86 5.24
C ARG A 53 -19.51 21.08 5.05
N GLY A 54 -19.38 21.58 3.81
CA GLY A 54 -18.56 22.74 3.50
C GLY A 54 -17.04 22.51 3.54
N VAL A 55 -16.58 21.26 3.69
CA VAL A 55 -15.15 20.94 3.75
C VAL A 55 -14.60 20.79 2.33
N ALA A 56 -13.78 21.75 1.89
CA ALA A 56 -13.29 21.86 0.50
C ALA A 56 -12.61 20.61 -0.09
N TYR A 57 -12.01 19.78 0.76
CA TYR A 57 -11.28 18.56 0.38
C TYR A 57 -12.07 17.26 0.63
N ARG A 58 -13.37 17.36 0.93
CA ARG A 58 -14.29 16.22 1.05
C ARG A 58 -15.49 16.45 0.14
N PHE A 59 -15.69 15.54 -0.81
CA PHE A 59 -16.85 15.57 -1.70
C PHE A 59 -18.11 15.14 -0.97
N ALA A 60 -19.26 15.73 -1.32
CA ALA A 60 -20.55 15.25 -0.83
C ALA A 60 -20.80 13.81 -1.30
N GLU A 61 -20.55 13.55 -2.59
CA GLU A 61 -20.65 12.24 -3.21
C GLU A 61 -19.26 11.66 -3.51
N ARG A 62 -19.02 10.41 -3.12
CA ARG A 62 -17.70 9.75 -3.29
C ARG A 62 -17.29 9.64 -4.76
N ALA A 63 -18.24 9.46 -5.67
CA ALA A 63 -17.99 9.28 -7.10
C ALA A 63 -17.28 10.50 -7.72
N ALA A 64 -17.49 11.70 -7.16
CA ALA A 64 -16.77 12.91 -7.59
C ALA A 64 -15.25 12.85 -7.29
N ASN A 65 -14.83 11.93 -6.42
CA ASN A 65 -13.42 11.67 -6.14
C ASN A 65 -12.79 10.66 -7.11
N LEU A 66 -13.54 10.09 -8.05
CA LEU A 66 -13.05 9.14 -9.06
C LEU A 66 -12.83 9.83 -10.40
N ALA A 67 -12.03 9.22 -11.27
CA ALA A 67 -11.91 9.67 -12.65
C ALA A 67 -13.29 9.56 -13.32
N PRO A 68 -13.71 10.56 -14.12
CA PRO A 68 -14.99 10.49 -14.82
C PRO A 68 -15.17 9.21 -15.64
N ALA A 69 -14.08 8.70 -16.23
CA ALA A 69 -14.08 7.47 -17.03
C ALA A 69 -14.38 6.19 -16.23
N ILE A 70 -14.17 6.18 -14.91
CA ILE A 70 -14.40 4.99 -14.07
C ILE A 70 -15.51 5.17 -13.04
N ALA A 71 -16.03 6.38 -12.83
CA ALA A 71 -16.90 6.67 -11.70
C ALA A 71 -18.15 5.76 -11.65
N ASP A 72 -18.91 5.66 -12.74
CA ASP A 72 -20.05 4.76 -12.84
C ASP A 72 -19.64 3.29 -12.71
N LYS A 73 -18.57 2.91 -13.42
CA LYS A 73 -18.08 1.53 -13.46
C LYS A 73 -17.64 1.04 -12.08
N ALA A 74 -16.96 1.88 -11.31
CA ALA A 74 -16.54 1.59 -9.95
C ALA A 74 -17.76 1.37 -9.03
N GLU A 75 -18.78 2.23 -9.12
CA GLU A 75 -20.02 2.08 -8.35
C GLU A 75 -20.73 0.76 -8.68
N ARG A 76 -20.83 0.40 -9.97
CA ARG A 76 -21.43 -0.88 -10.38
C ARG A 76 -20.59 -2.08 -9.94
N TYR A 77 -19.26 -2.00 -10.06
CA TYR A 77 -18.35 -3.07 -9.64
C TYR A 77 -18.41 -3.34 -8.13
N PHE A 78 -18.48 -2.28 -7.32
CA PHE A 78 -18.54 -2.39 -5.85
C PHE A 78 -19.91 -2.89 -5.35
N ARG A 79 -20.99 -2.62 -6.09
CA ARG A 79 -22.36 -3.00 -5.72
C ARG A 79 -22.73 -4.43 -6.13
N ARG A 80 -21.84 -5.19 -6.76
CA ARG A 80 -22.12 -6.58 -7.16
C ARG A 80 -22.63 -7.40 -5.97
N ASP A 81 -23.50 -8.36 -6.26
CA ASP A 81 -24.14 -9.15 -5.22
C ASP A 81 -23.23 -10.23 -4.62
N GLY A 82 -23.64 -10.71 -3.44
CA GLY A 82 -23.04 -11.87 -2.78
C GLY A 82 -21.59 -11.63 -2.32
N PRO A 83 -20.70 -12.64 -2.44
CA PRO A 83 -19.34 -12.58 -1.88
C PRO A 83 -18.42 -11.58 -2.61
N ASN A 84 -18.86 -11.01 -3.75
CA ASN A 84 -18.10 -10.07 -4.55
C ASN A 84 -18.49 -8.61 -4.30
N ALA A 85 -19.48 -8.34 -3.43
CA ALA A 85 -19.78 -7.00 -2.96
C ALA A 85 -18.54 -6.41 -2.27
N ILE A 86 -18.29 -5.11 -2.45
CA ILE A 86 -17.14 -4.42 -1.85
C ILE A 86 -17.62 -3.28 -0.96
N THR A 87 -17.13 -3.26 0.27
CA THR A 87 -17.39 -2.15 1.18
C THR A 87 -16.45 -0.98 0.88
N TRP A 88 -17.02 0.16 0.54
CA TRP A 88 -16.27 1.40 0.43
C TRP A 88 -15.70 1.84 1.80
N HIS A 89 -14.48 2.37 1.79
CA HIS A 89 -13.90 2.99 2.97
C HIS A 89 -14.67 4.23 3.40
N GLN A 90 -14.71 4.47 4.71
CA GLN A 90 -15.42 5.59 5.34
C GLN A 90 -15.02 6.97 4.79
N HIS A 91 -13.78 7.10 4.31
CA HIS A 91 -13.23 8.35 3.77
C HIS A 91 -12.92 8.27 2.27
N SER A 92 -13.65 7.43 1.53
CA SER A 92 -13.60 7.37 0.05
C SER A 92 -13.95 8.71 -0.63
N ASN A 93 -14.68 9.60 0.04
CA ASN A 93 -14.97 10.95 -0.45
C ASN A 93 -13.89 12.00 -0.12
N HIS A 94 -12.79 11.62 0.52
CA HIS A 94 -11.68 12.54 0.81
C HIS A 94 -10.70 12.59 -0.37
N MET A 95 -10.23 13.77 -0.78
CA MET A 95 -9.31 13.93 -1.92
C MET A 95 -8.02 13.09 -1.80
N LEU A 96 -7.58 12.85 -0.56
CA LEU A 96 -6.44 11.97 -0.25
C LEU A 96 -6.79 10.50 0.03
N SER A 97 -7.98 10.05 -0.38
CA SER A 97 -8.40 8.66 -0.18
C SER A 97 -7.51 7.71 -0.97
N SER A 98 -6.85 6.79 -0.28
CA SER A 98 -6.05 5.74 -0.92
C SER A 98 -6.90 4.77 -1.74
N GLN A 99 -8.14 4.49 -1.32
CA GLN A 99 -9.04 3.63 -2.09
C GLN A 99 -9.40 4.31 -3.43
N SER A 100 -9.78 5.59 -3.42
CA SER A 100 -10.05 6.32 -4.67
C SER A 100 -8.79 6.51 -5.51
N CYS A 101 -7.63 6.72 -4.89
CA CYS A 101 -6.35 6.80 -5.58
C CYS A 101 -6.04 5.47 -6.28
N CYS A 102 -6.06 4.35 -5.56
CA CYS A 102 -5.87 3.00 -6.10
C CYS A 102 -6.79 2.74 -7.32
N LEU A 103 -8.10 3.02 -7.18
CA LEU A 103 -9.05 2.83 -8.27
C LEU A 103 -8.74 3.71 -9.49
N ASN A 104 -8.38 4.97 -9.28
CA ASN A 104 -8.05 5.88 -10.38
C ASN A 104 -6.84 5.38 -11.20
N PHE A 105 -5.85 4.77 -10.55
CA PHE A 105 -4.69 4.21 -11.22
C PHE A 105 -4.98 2.86 -11.87
N LEU A 106 -5.59 1.93 -11.13
CA LEU A 106 -5.65 0.52 -11.52
C LEU A 106 -6.92 0.14 -12.27
N MET A 107 -8.08 0.74 -11.98
CA MET A 107 -9.35 0.31 -12.59
C MET A 107 -9.36 0.40 -14.12
N PRO A 108 -8.78 1.43 -14.77
CA PRO A 108 -8.64 1.47 -16.21
C PRO A 108 -7.83 0.31 -16.79
N LEU A 109 -6.87 -0.22 -16.03
CA LEU A 109 -6.03 -1.36 -16.46
C LEU A 109 -6.76 -2.71 -16.36
N ALA A 110 -7.88 -2.76 -15.64
CA ALA A 110 -8.63 -4.00 -15.47
C ALA A 110 -9.29 -4.51 -16.76
N GLU A 111 -9.37 -3.67 -17.79
CA GLU A 111 -9.87 -3.98 -19.15
C GLU A 111 -8.78 -3.86 -20.21
N ASP A 112 -7.55 -3.51 -19.83
CA ASP A 112 -6.39 -3.35 -20.72
C ASP A 112 -5.30 -4.34 -20.29
N PRO A 113 -5.41 -5.64 -20.66
CA PRO A 113 -4.45 -6.66 -20.26
C PRO A 113 -3.04 -6.38 -20.80
N THR A 114 -2.89 -5.65 -21.91
CA THR A 114 -1.59 -5.27 -22.46
C THR A 114 -0.88 -4.27 -21.55
N ARG A 115 -1.57 -3.19 -21.13
CA ARG A 115 -0.98 -2.20 -20.22
C ARG A 115 -0.79 -2.75 -18.82
N LEU A 116 -1.70 -3.61 -18.37
CA LEU A 116 -1.57 -4.31 -17.10
C LEU A 116 -0.37 -5.27 -17.10
N SER A 117 -0.14 -5.98 -18.21
CA SER A 117 1.05 -6.82 -18.42
C SER A 117 2.34 -5.99 -18.29
N ALA A 118 2.41 -4.84 -18.96
CA ALA A 118 3.56 -3.93 -18.83
C ALA A 118 3.75 -3.46 -17.37
N MET A 119 2.67 -3.12 -16.66
CA MET A 119 2.74 -2.77 -15.23
C MET A 119 3.36 -3.89 -14.39
N VAL A 120 2.91 -5.13 -14.58
CA VAL A 120 3.46 -6.30 -13.86
C VAL A 120 4.93 -6.51 -14.22
N GLY A 121 5.28 -6.36 -15.50
CA GLY A 121 6.67 -6.42 -15.98
C GLY A 121 7.59 -5.44 -15.25
N TYR A 122 7.21 -4.16 -15.17
CA TYR A 122 7.98 -3.17 -14.40
C TYR A 122 8.04 -3.47 -12.90
N ALA A 123 6.92 -3.90 -12.31
CA ALA A 123 6.87 -4.15 -10.87
C ALA A 123 7.80 -5.29 -10.45
N LEU A 124 7.87 -6.36 -11.26
CA LEU A 124 8.58 -7.59 -10.92
C LEU A 124 9.95 -7.71 -11.61
N ASP A 125 10.30 -6.75 -12.48
CA ASP A 125 11.51 -6.77 -13.30
C ASP A 125 11.58 -8.04 -14.18
N ILE A 126 10.50 -8.28 -14.93
CA ILE A 126 10.33 -9.43 -15.84
C ILE A 126 9.78 -8.97 -17.20
N ASP A 127 9.90 -9.82 -18.20
CA ASP A 127 9.19 -9.63 -19.47
C ASP A 127 7.66 -9.54 -19.22
N PRO A 128 6.94 -8.64 -19.91
CA PRO A 128 5.49 -8.49 -19.75
C PRO A 128 4.77 -9.85 -19.87
N PRO A 129 4.10 -10.32 -18.80
CA PRO A 129 3.51 -11.67 -18.78
C PRO A 129 2.13 -11.73 -19.46
N GLU A 130 1.64 -12.93 -19.74
CA GLU A 130 0.27 -13.13 -20.21
C GLU A 130 -0.71 -12.90 -19.04
N MET A 131 -1.52 -11.84 -19.11
CA MET A 131 -2.54 -11.58 -18.08
C MET A 131 -3.70 -12.56 -18.20
N LEU A 132 -4.13 -13.09 -17.07
CA LEU A 132 -5.25 -14.03 -16.97
C LEU A 132 -6.46 -13.33 -16.36
N GLU A 133 -7.64 -13.66 -16.86
CA GLU A 133 -8.90 -13.18 -16.29
C GLU A 133 -8.97 -13.56 -14.80
N VAL A 134 -9.30 -12.58 -13.95
CA VAL A 134 -9.51 -12.80 -12.51
C VAL A 134 -10.99 -13.06 -12.23
N GLU A 135 -11.87 -12.27 -12.84
CA GLU A 135 -13.32 -12.37 -12.68
C GLU A 135 -14.06 -11.64 -13.82
N ARG A 136 -15.39 -11.62 -13.79
CA ARG A 136 -16.20 -10.81 -14.73
C ARG A 136 -16.41 -9.40 -14.20
N GLY A 137 -16.29 -8.43 -15.12
CA GLY A 137 -16.54 -7.02 -14.85
C GLY A 137 -18.03 -6.69 -14.72
N PRO A 138 -18.40 -5.42 -14.48
CA PRO A 138 -19.79 -5.00 -14.33
C PRO A 138 -20.66 -5.25 -15.56
N ASP A 139 -20.03 -5.30 -16.73
CA ASP A 139 -20.67 -5.51 -18.03
C ASP A 139 -20.57 -6.98 -18.51
N GLY A 140 -20.07 -7.89 -17.67
CA GLY A 140 -19.91 -9.32 -18.01
C GLY A 140 -18.67 -9.65 -18.84
N GLU A 141 -17.86 -8.66 -19.19
CA GLU A 141 -16.60 -8.83 -19.91
C GLU A 141 -15.47 -9.36 -19.00
N PRO A 142 -14.40 -9.95 -19.58
CA PRO A 142 -13.19 -10.31 -18.83
C PRO A 142 -12.65 -9.13 -18.02
N TRP A 143 -12.29 -9.39 -16.76
CA TRP A 143 -11.76 -8.40 -15.85
C TRP A 143 -10.49 -8.92 -15.18
N TYR A 144 -9.38 -8.19 -15.38
CA TYR A 144 -8.04 -8.68 -15.07
C TYR A 144 -7.52 -8.25 -13.68
N ILE A 145 -8.33 -7.50 -12.91
CA ILE A 145 -7.97 -7.03 -11.56
C ILE A 145 -9.12 -7.27 -10.58
N GLY A 146 -8.91 -8.07 -9.54
CA GLY A 146 -9.84 -8.17 -8.43
C GLY A 146 -9.57 -7.10 -7.38
N PHE A 147 -10.47 -6.14 -7.16
CA PHE A 147 -10.29 -5.15 -6.09
C PHE A 147 -10.74 -5.70 -4.73
N GLU A 148 -10.08 -5.22 -3.68
CA GLU A 148 -10.36 -5.59 -2.28
C GLU A 148 -10.39 -7.13 -2.10
N TRP A 149 -9.38 -7.78 -2.67
CA TRP A 149 -9.31 -9.23 -2.82
C TRP A 149 -9.03 -9.93 -1.50
N VAL A 150 -9.86 -10.92 -1.17
CA VAL A 150 -9.81 -11.65 0.10
C VAL A 150 -9.33 -13.11 -0.05
N GLY A 151 -8.96 -13.52 -1.26
CA GLY A 151 -8.72 -14.92 -1.61
C GLY A 151 -9.99 -15.63 -2.09
N THR A 152 -9.81 -16.86 -2.61
CA THR A 152 -10.91 -17.70 -3.09
C THR A 152 -11.68 -18.40 -1.97
N ARG A 153 -11.13 -18.39 -0.74
CA ARG A 153 -11.69 -19.01 0.47
C ARG A 153 -11.12 -18.34 1.72
N ASP A 154 -11.65 -18.68 2.90
CA ASP A 154 -11.16 -18.18 4.19
C ASP A 154 -9.87 -18.87 4.64
N TYR A 155 -8.76 -18.40 4.08
CA TYR A 155 -7.42 -18.89 4.43
C TYR A 155 -6.94 -18.49 5.82
N LEU A 156 -7.48 -17.40 6.38
CA LEU A 156 -6.95 -16.77 7.57
C LEU A 156 -7.89 -16.88 8.79
N ASN A 157 -8.95 -17.68 8.68
CA ASN A 157 -9.95 -17.91 9.73
C ASN A 157 -10.64 -16.60 10.18
N GLU A 158 -10.96 -15.75 9.21
CA GLU A 158 -11.48 -14.41 9.45
C GLU A 158 -13.00 -14.31 9.39
N VAL A 159 -13.66 -15.30 8.79
CA VAL A 159 -15.12 -15.43 8.80
C VAL A 159 -15.63 -15.49 10.23
N ARG A 160 -16.76 -14.84 10.47
CA ARG A 160 -17.48 -14.88 11.75
C ARG A 160 -18.73 -15.71 11.60
N GLY A 161 -18.83 -16.80 12.37
CA GLY A 161 -20.02 -17.65 12.38
C GLY A 161 -20.33 -18.23 10.99
N LYS A 162 -21.58 -18.13 10.55
CA LYS A 162 -22.06 -18.62 9.24
C LYS A 162 -21.96 -17.58 8.11
N GLY A 163 -21.16 -16.53 8.28
CA GLY A 163 -20.99 -15.48 7.28
C GLY A 163 -20.01 -15.85 6.16
N ASN A 164 -19.79 -14.91 5.24
CA ASN A 164 -18.73 -14.97 4.23
C ASN A 164 -17.69 -13.87 4.51
N LEU A 165 -16.52 -13.97 3.88
CA LEU A 165 -15.59 -12.85 3.81
C LEU A 165 -16.26 -11.69 3.06
N GLN A 166 -16.01 -10.47 3.53
CA GLN A 166 -16.54 -9.25 2.93
C GLN A 166 -15.38 -8.40 2.45
N ARG A 167 -15.21 -8.28 1.13
CA ARG A 167 -14.20 -7.42 0.53
C ARG A 167 -14.29 -5.99 1.09
N GLY A 168 -13.15 -5.44 1.49
CA GLY A 168 -13.04 -4.08 2.07
C GLY A 168 -13.57 -3.91 3.50
N ALA A 169 -13.94 -4.98 4.21
CA ALA A 169 -14.43 -4.85 5.58
C ALA A 169 -14.11 -6.03 6.52
N ASN A 170 -13.52 -5.72 7.69
CA ASN A 170 -13.37 -6.62 8.84
C ASN A 170 -12.58 -7.92 8.61
N CYS A 171 -12.00 -8.12 7.43
CA CYS A 171 -11.06 -9.18 7.10
C CYS A 171 -9.83 -8.59 6.39
N THR A 172 -8.86 -9.45 6.10
CA THR A 172 -7.72 -9.13 5.26
C THR A 172 -8.19 -9.04 3.82
N SER A 173 -7.84 -7.92 3.19
CA SER A 173 -8.22 -7.54 1.83
C SER A 173 -6.99 -6.92 1.21
N ALA A 174 -6.50 -7.46 0.09
CA ALA A 174 -5.52 -6.77 -0.75
C ALA A 174 -6.25 -5.74 -1.59
N ASP A 175 -5.71 -4.52 -1.72
CA ASP A 175 -6.38 -3.45 -2.47
C ASP A 175 -6.67 -3.86 -3.92
N ALA A 176 -5.78 -4.66 -4.52
CA ALA A 176 -6.01 -5.31 -5.80
C ALA A 176 -5.35 -6.70 -5.85
N PHE A 177 -5.80 -7.54 -6.78
CA PHE A 177 -5.22 -8.83 -7.12
C PHE A 177 -5.16 -9.01 -8.63
N MET A 178 -4.03 -9.50 -9.11
CA MET A 178 -3.79 -9.81 -10.52
C MET A 178 -3.32 -11.26 -10.64
N ARG A 179 -3.68 -11.90 -11.75
CA ARG A 179 -3.26 -13.27 -12.09
C ARG A 179 -2.66 -13.27 -13.48
N PHE A 180 -1.52 -13.92 -13.65
CA PHE A 180 -0.81 -13.94 -14.94
C PHE A 180 0.03 -15.21 -15.08
N LYS A 181 0.49 -15.45 -16.30
CA LYS A 181 1.33 -16.60 -16.64
C LYS A 181 2.71 -16.14 -17.06
N THR A 182 3.72 -16.73 -16.46
CA THR A 182 5.14 -16.60 -16.82
C THR A 182 5.64 -17.94 -17.37
N PRO A 183 6.86 -18.01 -17.92
CA PRO A 183 7.49 -19.29 -18.27
C PRO A 183 7.58 -20.27 -17.08
N SER A 184 7.58 -19.76 -15.84
CA SER A 184 7.68 -20.55 -14.61
C SER A 184 6.34 -21.10 -14.12
N GLY A 185 5.20 -20.63 -14.65
CA GLY A 185 3.87 -21.07 -14.23
C GLY A 185 2.87 -19.92 -14.08
N ILE A 186 1.81 -20.18 -13.34
CA ILE A 186 0.78 -19.20 -12.99
C ILE A 186 1.20 -18.48 -11.72
N GLU A 187 1.15 -17.16 -11.76
CA GLU A 187 1.49 -16.32 -10.62
C GLU A 187 0.32 -15.42 -10.22
N GLY A 188 0.23 -15.14 -8.93
CA GLY A 188 -0.68 -14.18 -8.33
C GLY A 188 0.09 -13.00 -7.73
N LEU A 189 -0.48 -11.80 -7.84
CA LEU A 189 0.09 -10.58 -7.28
C LEU A 189 -0.99 -9.85 -6.47
N LEU A 190 -0.85 -9.89 -5.15
CA LEU A 190 -1.65 -9.10 -4.22
C LEU A 190 -1.03 -7.72 -4.10
N VAL A 191 -1.80 -6.67 -4.33
CA VAL A 191 -1.35 -5.28 -4.24
C VAL A 191 -1.80 -4.68 -2.93
N GLU A 192 -0.85 -4.02 -2.26
CA GLU A 192 -1.05 -3.16 -1.11
C GLU A 192 -0.75 -1.73 -1.52
N TRP A 193 -1.80 -0.91 -1.65
CA TRP A 193 -1.72 0.45 -2.15
C TRP A 193 -1.71 1.45 -1.00
N LYS A 194 -0.69 2.30 -0.97
CA LYS A 194 -0.60 3.44 -0.07
C LYS A 194 -0.53 4.73 -0.85
N TYR A 195 -1.06 5.79 -0.25
CA TYR A 195 -1.04 7.13 -0.81
C TYR A 195 -0.46 8.13 0.19
N THR A 196 -1.19 8.47 1.25
CA THR A 196 -0.82 9.53 2.19
C THR A 196 -0.77 9.08 3.66
N GLU A 197 -0.88 7.79 3.89
CA GLU A 197 -0.86 7.19 5.22
C GLU A 197 0.45 7.46 5.95
N SER A 198 0.34 7.55 7.27
CA SER A 198 1.47 7.51 8.19
C SER A 198 1.04 6.82 9.47
N TYR A 199 1.92 5.99 10.03
CA TYR A 199 1.62 5.20 11.21
C TYR A 199 2.46 5.65 12.41
N GLY A 200 2.11 5.18 13.61
CA GLY A 200 2.89 5.47 14.81
C GLY A 200 2.38 4.80 16.07
N ALA A 201 1.08 4.85 16.32
CA ALA A 201 0.49 4.18 17.49
C ALA A 201 0.39 2.66 17.27
N PRO A 202 0.49 1.84 18.33
CA PRO A 202 0.14 0.43 18.26
C PRO A 202 -1.33 0.26 17.87
N LEU A 203 -1.65 -0.92 17.34
CA LEU A 203 -3.02 -1.33 17.15
C LEU A 203 -3.78 -1.30 18.47
N ARG A 204 -4.98 -0.74 18.42
CA ARG A 204 -5.87 -0.71 19.58
C ARG A 204 -6.29 -2.14 19.93
N ASP A 205 -6.02 -2.53 21.18
CA ASP A 205 -6.61 -3.74 21.72
C ASP A 205 -8.10 -3.47 22.02
N GLY A 206 -8.96 -4.21 21.34
CA GLY A 206 -10.41 -4.19 21.54
C GLY A 206 -10.90 -5.39 22.35
N SER A 207 -10.00 -6.08 23.05
CA SER A 207 -10.35 -7.21 23.90
C SER A 207 -11.25 -6.76 25.04
N ARG A 208 -12.25 -7.58 25.36
CA ARG A 208 -13.24 -7.29 26.41
C ARG A 208 -13.74 -8.57 27.06
N ILE A 209 -14.00 -8.51 28.36
CA ILE A 209 -14.76 -9.54 29.08
C ILE A 209 -16.24 -9.19 28.92
N LYS A 210 -17.04 -10.07 28.32
CA LYS A 210 -18.50 -9.89 28.32
C LYS A 210 -19.05 -10.46 29.62
N GLY A 211 -20.15 -9.90 30.13
CA GLY A 211 -20.72 -10.30 31.42
C GLY A 211 -20.98 -11.81 31.47
N GLY A 212 -20.31 -12.50 32.39
CA GLY A 212 -20.38 -13.95 32.57
C GLY A 212 -19.23 -14.76 31.97
N ASP A 213 -18.38 -14.16 31.12
CA ASP A 213 -17.23 -14.87 30.53
C ASP A 213 -16.05 -14.91 31.52
N ALA A 214 -15.38 -16.07 31.62
CA ALA A 214 -14.19 -16.23 32.46
C ALA A 214 -12.92 -15.60 31.87
N ALA A 215 -12.92 -15.29 30.57
CA ALA A 215 -11.75 -14.79 29.85
C ALA A 215 -12.11 -13.70 28.81
N PRO A 216 -11.19 -12.76 28.51
CA PRO A 216 -11.43 -11.73 27.49
C PRO A 216 -11.52 -12.33 26.08
N SER A 217 -12.34 -11.71 25.24
CA SER A 217 -12.49 -12.04 23.82
C SER A 217 -12.41 -10.80 22.94
N GLY A 218 -12.21 -10.99 21.62
CA GLY A 218 -12.04 -9.89 20.67
C GLY A 218 -10.62 -9.34 20.64
N GLY A 219 -10.43 -8.22 19.96
CA GLY A 219 -9.16 -7.49 19.92
C GLY A 219 -7.95 -8.39 19.60
N HIS A 220 -6.88 -8.23 20.38
CA HIS A 220 -5.64 -8.99 20.23
C HIS A 220 -5.82 -10.48 20.52
N VAL A 221 -6.75 -10.88 21.40
CA VAL A 221 -7.04 -12.30 21.68
C VAL A 221 -7.48 -13.01 20.39
N THR A 222 -8.44 -12.43 19.66
CA THR A 222 -8.89 -12.99 18.37
C THR A 222 -7.79 -13.00 17.33
N ARG A 223 -6.98 -11.93 17.25
CA ARG A 223 -5.87 -11.86 16.28
C ARG A 223 -4.81 -12.93 16.53
N ARG A 224 -4.42 -13.14 17.79
CA ARG A 224 -3.49 -14.21 18.17
C ARG A 224 -4.02 -15.57 17.77
N ALA A 225 -5.28 -15.86 18.09
CA ALA A 225 -5.90 -17.15 17.78
C ALA A 225 -5.94 -17.42 16.26
N ARG A 226 -6.13 -16.40 15.44
CA ARG A 226 -6.18 -16.52 13.97
C ARG A 226 -4.81 -16.75 13.33
N TYR A 227 -3.81 -15.97 13.74
CA TYR A 227 -2.59 -15.82 12.93
C TYR A 227 -1.35 -16.48 13.51
N LYS A 228 -1.30 -16.77 14.82
CA LYS A 228 -0.07 -17.24 15.48
C LYS A 228 0.51 -18.50 14.82
N ASP A 229 -0.36 -19.42 14.38
CA ASP A 229 0.04 -20.71 13.79
C ASP A 229 0.27 -20.60 12.27
N LEU A 230 0.03 -19.41 11.69
CA LEU A 230 0.13 -19.12 10.26
C LEU A 230 1.27 -18.14 9.92
N MET A 231 1.97 -17.56 10.91
CA MET A 231 2.96 -16.52 10.63
C MET A 231 4.35 -17.06 10.26
N PHE A 232 4.78 -18.18 10.86
CA PHE A 232 6.13 -18.74 10.67
C PHE A 232 6.15 -19.99 9.78
N ALA A 233 7.25 -20.17 9.06
CA ALA A 233 7.55 -21.38 8.32
C ALA A 233 7.48 -22.63 9.21
N PRO A 234 7.00 -23.78 8.68
CA PRO A 234 6.60 -23.99 7.28
C PRO A 234 5.15 -23.54 6.97
N ASN A 235 4.34 -23.21 7.97
CA ASN A 235 2.93 -22.88 7.77
C ASN A 235 2.69 -21.44 7.32
N GLY A 236 3.69 -20.58 7.46
CA GLY A 236 3.62 -19.16 7.16
C GLY A 236 4.83 -18.62 6.41
N PRO A 237 4.78 -17.32 6.07
CA PRO A 237 5.76 -16.70 5.20
C PRO A 237 7.06 -16.27 5.89
N LEU A 238 7.08 -16.11 7.22
CA LEU A 238 8.25 -15.64 7.95
C LEU A 238 9.23 -16.78 8.22
N ARG A 239 10.53 -16.50 8.27
CA ARG A 239 11.50 -17.44 8.83
C ARG A 239 11.18 -17.69 10.30
N THR A 240 11.31 -18.93 10.75
CA THR A 240 11.14 -19.28 12.16
C THR A 240 12.12 -18.47 13.02
N ASP A 241 11.59 -17.68 13.95
CA ASP A 241 12.39 -16.93 14.93
C ASP A 241 11.72 -17.03 16.31
N PRO A 242 12.35 -17.72 17.29
CA PRO A 242 11.77 -17.88 18.61
C PRO A 242 11.71 -16.57 19.42
N ASN A 243 12.39 -15.51 18.97
CA ASN A 243 12.41 -14.21 19.65
C ASN A 243 11.33 -13.25 19.16
N LEU A 244 10.52 -13.68 18.19
CA LEU A 244 9.44 -12.93 17.60
C LEU A 244 8.10 -13.58 17.91
N SER A 245 7.10 -12.73 18.16
CA SER A 245 5.73 -13.09 18.42
C SER A 245 4.79 -12.26 17.54
N ILE A 246 3.55 -12.70 17.40
CA ILE A 246 2.53 -11.94 16.67
C ILE A 246 2.29 -10.54 17.27
N ASP A 247 2.57 -10.34 18.56
CA ASP A 247 2.40 -9.05 19.23
C ASP A 247 3.40 -8.00 18.75
N ASP A 248 4.59 -8.43 18.32
CA ASP A 248 5.61 -7.54 17.74
C ASP A 248 5.14 -6.92 16.42
N PHE A 249 4.15 -7.54 15.78
CA PHE A 249 3.50 -7.08 14.56
C PHE A 249 2.25 -6.25 14.82
N PHE A 250 1.80 -6.02 16.06
CA PHE A 250 0.62 -5.17 16.33
C PHE A 250 0.90 -3.67 16.20
N TYR A 251 1.62 -3.31 15.15
CA TYR A 251 1.98 -1.96 14.74
C TYR A 251 1.88 -1.88 13.22
N GLU A 252 1.24 -0.85 12.68
CA GLU A 252 1.20 -0.64 11.23
C GLU A 252 2.49 0.03 10.74
N PRO A 253 3.05 -0.35 9.57
CA PRO A 253 2.43 -1.21 8.55
C PRO A 253 2.64 -2.72 8.75
N PHE A 254 3.42 -3.14 9.76
CA PHE A 254 3.80 -4.55 9.93
C PHE A 254 2.61 -5.50 10.09
N TYR A 255 1.54 -5.09 10.76
CA TYR A 255 0.35 -5.92 10.91
C TYR A 255 -0.36 -6.17 9.57
N GLN A 256 -0.56 -5.12 8.78
CA GLN A 256 -1.14 -5.24 7.45
C GLN A 256 -0.28 -6.10 6.53
N LEU A 257 1.03 -5.84 6.49
CA LEU A 257 1.98 -6.62 5.69
C LEU A 257 1.99 -8.10 6.07
N LEU A 258 1.99 -8.42 7.37
CA LEU A 258 1.98 -9.81 7.83
C LEU A 258 0.71 -10.53 7.35
N ARG A 259 -0.46 -9.90 7.49
CA ARG A 259 -1.74 -10.51 7.06
C ARG A 259 -1.78 -10.77 5.56
N GLN A 260 -1.34 -9.83 4.75
CA GLN A 260 -1.31 -10.02 3.30
C GLN A 260 -0.28 -11.06 2.86
N GLN A 261 0.88 -11.09 3.50
CA GLN A 261 1.88 -12.11 3.20
C GLN A 261 1.41 -13.51 3.64
N MET A 262 0.66 -13.62 4.75
CA MET A 262 0.01 -14.88 5.12
C MET A 262 -1.06 -15.28 4.10
N LEU A 263 -1.86 -14.34 3.61
CA LEU A 263 -2.82 -14.60 2.53
C LEU A 263 -2.12 -15.13 1.28
N ALA A 264 -1.06 -14.47 0.82
CA ALA A 264 -0.25 -14.91 -0.31
C ALA A 264 0.28 -16.34 -0.11
N HIS A 265 0.88 -16.61 1.06
CA HIS A 265 1.43 -17.92 1.40
C HIS A 265 0.37 -19.02 1.39
N GLN A 266 -0.82 -18.76 1.95
CA GLN A 266 -1.89 -19.74 1.95
C GLN A 266 -2.47 -19.95 0.54
N MET A 267 -2.58 -18.91 -0.29
CA MET A 267 -3.01 -19.05 -1.68
C MET A 267 -2.03 -19.93 -2.48
N GLU A 268 -0.71 -19.70 -2.35
CA GLU A 268 0.35 -20.54 -2.96
C GLU A 268 0.25 -21.99 -2.45
N LYS A 269 0.20 -22.19 -1.13
CA LYS A 269 0.11 -23.51 -0.49
C LYS A 269 -1.12 -24.32 -0.93
N ASN A 270 -2.20 -23.64 -1.28
CA ASN A 270 -3.47 -24.28 -1.60
C ASN A 270 -3.78 -24.32 -3.11
N GLY A 271 -2.82 -23.98 -3.97
CA GLY A 271 -2.89 -24.18 -5.41
C GLY A 271 -3.68 -23.13 -6.18
N ASP A 272 -3.90 -21.94 -5.62
CA ASP A 272 -4.55 -20.84 -6.36
C ASP A 272 -3.63 -20.28 -7.47
N ALA A 273 -2.31 -20.35 -7.25
CA ALA A 273 -1.24 -20.08 -8.19
C ALA A 273 0.05 -20.79 -7.74
N ASP A 274 1.00 -20.99 -8.65
CA ASP A 274 2.30 -21.61 -8.36
C ASP A 274 3.17 -20.69 -7.48
N ILE A 275 3.01 -19.38 -7.66
CA ILE A 275 3.67 -18.34 -6.88
C ILE A 275 2.67 -17.25 -6.55
N VAL A 276 2.63 -16.78 -5.30
CA VAL A 276 1.87 -15.58 -4.93
C VAL A 276 2.77 -14.56 -4.25
N ARG A 277 2.85 -13.36 -4.81
CA ARG A 277 3.64 -12.24 -4.26
C ARG A 277 2.73 -11.16 -3.69
N VAL A 278 3.27 -10.39 -2.76
CA VAL A 278 2.70 -9.12 -2.32
C VAL A 278 3.51 -7.98 -2.93
N LEU A 279 2.85 -7.05 -3.60
CA LEU A 279 3.41 -5.82 -4.13
C LEU A 279 2.90 -4.64 -3.30
N HIS A 280 3.78 -4.02 -2.54
CA HIS A 280 3.53 -2.74 -1.90
C HIS A 280 3.85 -1.59 -2.86
N ILE A 281 2.91 -0.65 -2.99
CA ILE A 281 3.05 0.55 -3.82
C ILE A 281 2.81 1.78 -2.94
N SER A 282 3.75 2.72 -2.92
CA SER A 282 3.57 4.00 -2.24
C SER A 282 4.30 5.15 -2.97
N PRO A 283 3.86 6.41 -2.82
CA PRO A 283 4.63 7.53 -3.33
C PRO A 283 6.00 7.64 -2.65
N SER A 284 7.06 7.85 -3.44
CA SER A 284 8.43 8.05 -2.94
C SER A 284 8.53 9.21 -1.94
N GLY A 285 7.68 10.23 -2.12
CA GLY A 285 7.59 11.39 -1.24
C GLY A 285 7.05 11.06 0.16
N ASN A 286 6.28 9.97 0.33
CA ASN A 286 5.64 9.62 1.61
C ASN A 286 6.59 8.88 2.58
N ARG A 287 7.74 9.48 2.88
CA ARG A 287 8.78 8.89 3.73
C ARG A 287 8.34 8.50 5.14
N LYS A 288 7.27 9.10 5.67
CA LYS A 288 6.75 8.76 7.01
C LYS A 288 6.09 7.39 7.06
N LEU A 289 5.58 6.91 5.92
CA LEU A 289 5.01 5.58 5.81
C LEU A 289 6.04 4.48 6.10
N HIS A 290 7.31 4.74 5.79
CA HIS A 290 8.44 3.82 5.95
C HIS A 290 8.97 3.73 7.40
N ALA A 291 8.37 4.48 8.32
CA ALA A 291 8.83 4.50 9.71
C ALA A 291 8.67 3.13 10.39
N VAL A 292 9.69 2.72 11.14
CA VAL A 292 9.63 1.52 11.98
C VAL A 292 8.82 1.82 13.24
N THR A 293 7.59 1.34 13.27
CA THR A 293 6.63 1.61 14.36
C THR A 293 6.68 0.60 15.49
N SER A 294 7.15 -0.63 15.24
CA SER A 294 7.32 -1.66 16.27
C SER A 294 8.59 -1.39 17.09
N PRO A 295 8.49 -1.23 18.43
CA PRO A 295 9.66 -1.05 19.29
C PRO A 295 10.62 -2.24 19.26
N LYS A 296 10.10 -3.46 19.06
CA LYS A 296 10.93 -4.67 18.92
C LYS A 296 11.80 -4.57 17.68
N PHE A 297 11.23 -4.21 16.54
CA PHE A 297 11.97 -4.12 15.28
C PHE A 297 12.97 -2.96 15.29
N ALA A 298 12.63 -1.83 15.91
CA ALA A 298 13.58 -0.74 16.13
C ALA A 298 14.80 -1.20 16.95
N LYS A 299 14.59 -2.00 18.02
CA LYS A 299 15.69 -2.58 18.82
C LYS A 299 16.54 -3.59 18.04
N LEU A 300 15.96 -4.23 17.02
CA LEU A 300 16.68 -5.12 16.11
C LEU A 300 17.41 -4.36 14.99
N GLY A 301 17.40 -3.02 15.01
CA GLY A 301 18.14 -2.19 14.06
C GLY A 301 17.40 -1.92 12.75
N ALA A 302 16.08 -2.14 12.69
CA ALA A 302 15.29 -1.77 11.52
C ALA A 302 15.35 -0.26 11.26
N ILE A 303 15.58 0.13 9.99
CA ILE A 303 15.66 1.53 9.56
C ILE A 303 14.46 1.88 8.65
N ASP A 304 14.08 0.95 7.78
CA ASP A 304 12.93 1.04 6.88
C ASP A 304 11.97 -0.13 7.14
N ALA A 305 10.68 0.17 7.29
CA ALA A 305 9.68 -0.84 7.64
C ALA A 305 9.52 -1.94 6.58
N PHE A 306 9.56 -1.58 5.29
CA PHE A 306 9.31 -2.51 4.19
C PHE A 306 10.54 -3.35 3.87
N GLU A 307 11.73 -2.75 3.88
CA GLU A 307 12.98 -3.50 3.75
C GLU A 307 13.17 -4.47 4.92
N PHE A 308 12.90 -4.01 6.15
CA PHE A 308 12.99 -4.86 7.32
C PHE A 308 11.97 -6.00 7.25
N PHE A 309 10.70 -5.72 6.91
CA PHE A 309 9.68 -6.78 6.75
C PHE A 309 10.10 -7.82 5.71
N ARG A 310 10.58 -7.38 4.54
CA ARG A 310 11.12 -8.27 3.49
C ARG A 310 12.22 -9.18 4.03
N SER A 311 13.10 -8.63 4.87
CA SER A 311 14.20 -9.38 5.48
C SER A 311 13.73 -10.49 6.43
N LEU A 312 12.51 -10.43 6.98
CA LEU A 312 11.94 -11.44 7.87
C LEU A 312 11.38 -12.65 7.11
N LEU A 313 11.15 -12.53 5.81
CA LEU A 313 10.51 -13.57 5.00
C LEU A 313 11.43 -14.78 4.77
N ALA A 314 10.84 -15.97 4.74
CA ALA A 314 11.52 -17.20 4.32
C ALA A 314 11.87 -17.17 2.82
N LYS A 315 11.03 -16.53 2.01
CA LYS A 315 11.25 -16.27 0.58
C LYS A 315 11.16 -14.75 0.33
N PRO A 316 12.28 -14.00 0.40
CA PRO A 316 12.27 -12.53 0.28
C PRO A 316 11.81 -12.00 -1.09
N ASP A 317 11.78 -12.84 -2.13
CA ASP A 317 11.23 -12.55 -3.46
C ASP A 317 9.69 -12.60 -3.51
N ARG A 318 9.03 -13.01 -2.41
CA ARG A 318 7.56 -13.00 -2.28
C ARG A 318 6.98 -11.65 -1.85
N PHE A 319 7.84 -10.67 -1.57
CA PHE A 319 7.46 -9.29 -1.27
C PHE A 319 8.27 -8.32 -2.11
N VAL A 320 7.56 -7.46 -2.82
CA VAL A 320 8.12 -6.41 -3.66
C VAL A 320 7.58 -5.08 -3.17
N SER A 321 8.44 -4.06 -3.12
CA SER A 321 8.04 -2.71 -2.77
C SER A 321 8.54 -1.76 -3.85
N CYS A 322 7.63 -1.04 -4.49
CA CYS A 322 7.91 -0.10 -5.56
C CYS A 322 7.32 1.27 -5.22
N THR A 323 7.89 2.32 -5.78
CA THR A 323 7.27 3.63 -5.72
C THR A 323 6.21 3.78 -6.80
N THR A 324 5.16 4.55 -6.55
CA THR A 324 4.15 4.87 -7.57
C THR A 324 4.79 5.52 -8.80
N GLU A 325 5.80 6.37 -8.59
CA GLU A 325 6.57 7.06 -9.62
C GLU A 325 7.32 6.08 -10.53
N VAL A 326 8.02 5.09 -9.96
CA VAL A 326 8.76 4.09 -10.76
C VAL A 326 7.79 3.24 -11.59
N LEU A 327 6.69 2.81 -10.97
CA LEU A 327 5.76 1.89 -11.61
C LEU A 327 4.93 2.56 -12.71
N PHE A 328 4.31 3.69 -12.39
CA PHE A 328 3.40 4.38 -13.31
C PHE A 328 4.10 5.42 -14.16
N GLY A 329 5.25 5.98 -13.74
CA GLY A 329 6.00 6.94 -14.56
C GLY A 329 6.36 6.36 -15.93
N ASN A 330 6.83 5.10 -15.97
CA ASN A 330 7.14 4.41 -17.22
C ASN A 330 5.89 4.20 -18.10
N LEU A 331 4.81 3.66 -17.51
CA LEU A 331 3.54 3.46 -18.22
C LEU A 331 2.97 4.76 -18.79
N LEU A 332 3.10 5.85 -18.05
CA LEU A 332 2.63 7.17 -18.47
C LEU A 332 3.53 7.80 -19.54
N ALA A 333 4.82 7.48 -19.57
CA ALA A 333 5.75 7.93 -20.60
C ALA A 333 5.52 7.19 -21.92
N GLU A 334 5.19 5.90 -21.85
CA GLU A 334 4.92 5.04 -23.01
C GLU A 334 3.47 5.12 -23.50
N ALA A 335 2.59 5.80 -22.77
CA ALA A 335 1.19 5.97 -23.16
C ALA A 335 1.07 6.70 -24.51
N PRO A 336 0.20 6.22 -25.43
CA PRO A 336 -0.01 6.87 -26.72
C PRO A 336 -0.43 8.34 -26.59
N ALA A 337 -0.11 9.15 -27.60
CA ALA A 337 -0.57 10.52 -27.68
C ALA A 337 -2.12 10.58 -27.62
N GLY A 338 -2.65 11.43 -26.74
CA GLY A 338 -4.10 11.56 -26.53
C GLY A 338 -4.72 10.51 -25.59
N ASP A 339 -3.91 9.68 -24.92
CA ASP A 339 -4.40 8.75 -23.91
C ASP A 339 -5.04 9.50 -22.72
N LYS A 340 -6.35 9.36 -22.59
CA LYS A 340 -7.14 10.08 -21.58
C LYS A 340 -6.82 9.66 -20.15
N TRP A 341 -6.48 8.39 -19.93
CA TRP A 341 -6.08 7.92 -18.60
C TRP A 341 -4.75 8.53 -18.20
N ALA A 342 -3.77 8.48 -19.10
CA ALA A 342 -2.45 9.02 -18.83
C ALA A 342 -2.50 10.53 -18.59
N ALA A 343 -3.26 11.28 -19.40
CA ALA A 343 -3.50 12.70 -19.19
C ALA A 343 -4.11 12.98 -17.81
N TYR A 344 -5.18 12.25 -17.45
CA TYR A 344 -5.84 12.40 -16.16
C TYR A 344 -4.91 12.11 -14.97
N ILE A 345 -4.11 11.03 -15.03
CA ILE A 345 -3.17 10.70 -13.95
C ILE A 345 -2.10 11.79 -13.83
N LYS A 346 -1.52 12.26 -14.94
CA LYS A 346 -0.50 13.33 -14.94
C LYS A 346 -1.03 14.64 -14.36
N GLU A 347 -2.26 15.01 -14.72
CA GLU A 347 -2.89 16.25 -14.23
C GLU A 347 -3.30 16.16 -12.76
N ARG A 348 -3.98 15.08 -12.38
CA ARG A 348 -4.52 14.94 -11.02
C ARG A 348 -3.47 14.51 -10.00
N TYR A 349 -2.56 13.62 -10.38
CA TYR A 349 -1.55 13.02 -9.51
C TYR A 349 -0.15 13.40 -9.97
N ALA A 350 0.09 14.70 -10.14
CA ALA A 350 1.34 15.24 -10.70
C ALA A 350 2.62 14.78 -9.98
N PHE A 351 2.53 14.30 -8.74
CA PHE A 351 3.68 13.72 -8.03
C PHE A 351 4.29 12.51 -8.76
N VAL A 352 3.51 11.79 -9.58
CA VAL A 352 3.99 10.63 -10.34
C VAL A 352 5.05 11.02 -11.38
N THR A 353 4.94 12.22 -11.92
CA THR A 353 5.86 12.75 -12.94
C THR A 353 6.91 13.70 -12.37
N ASP A 354 6.84 14.03 -11.09
CA ASP A 354 7.83 14.89 -10.45
C ASP A 354 9.19 14.19 -10.40
N GLY A 355 10.17 14.74 -11.12
CA GLY A 355 11.54 14.21 -11.15
C GLY A 355 11.84 13.33 -12.36
N ILE A 356 10.85 13.04 -13.20
CA ILE A 356 11.07 12.56 -14.57
C ILE A 356 11.18 13.81 -15.43
N SER A 357 12.41 14.23 -15.73
CA SER A 357 12.60 15.27 -16.76
C SER A 357 12.13 14.66 -18.08
N ILE A 358 11.01 15.16 -18.62
CA ILE A 358 10.53 14.79 -19.96
C ILE A 358 11.47 15.41 -20.99
#